data_AF-A0A705RAD4-F1
#
_entry.id   AF-A0A705RAD4-F1
#
_cell.length_a   1.000
_cell.length_b   1.000
_cell.length_c   1.000
_cell.angle_alpha   90.00
_cell.angle_beta   90.00
_cell.angle_gamma   90.00
#
_symmetry.space_group_name_H-M   'P 1'
#
loop_
_entity.id
_entity.type
_entity.pdbx_description
1 polymer ?
#
loop_
_entity_poly.entity_id
_entity_poly.type
_entity_poly.pdbx_seq_one_letter_code
_entity_poly.pdbx_strand_id
1 'polypeptide(L)'
;MANIEIRQESPSAFYIKVHETDNVAIIVNDHGLKAGTRFPDGLELTEHIPQGHKVALTDIPAHGEIIRYGEVIGYAVRDIPRGSWIDESLVELPKAPPLNTLPLATKVPEPLPPLEGYTFEGYRNADGSVGTKNLLGITTSVHCVAGVVDYVVKVIERDLLPKYPNVDGVVGLNHLYGCGVAINAPAAVVPIRTIHNIALNPNFGGEVMVIGLG
;
A
#
# COMPACT_ATOMS: atom_id res chain seq x y z
N MET A 1 46.18 18.30 -23.99
CA MET A 1 45.45 18.92 -22.86
C MET A 1 44.96 17.79 -21.99
N ALA A 2 45.46 17.65 -20.77
CA ALA A 2 45.06 16.57 -19.87
C ALA A 2 43.63 16.82 -19.41
N ASN A 3 42.74 15.85 -19.62
CA ASN A 3 41.41 15.84 -19.03
C ASN A 3 41.55 15.68 -17.51
N ILE A 4 41.36 16.77 -16.78
CA ILE A 4 41.29 16.73 -15.32
C ILE A 4 39.88 16.25 -14.95
N GLU A 5 39.77 14.99 -14.55
CA GLU A 5 38.55 14.48 -13.91
C GLU A 5 38.54 14.95 -12.45
N ILE A 6 37.65 15.88 -12.11
CA ILE A 6 37.35 16.21 -10.72
C ILE A 6 36.39 15.13 -10.20
N ARG A 7 36.92 14.15 -9.47
CA ARG A 7 36.09 13.18 -8.75
C ARG A 7 35.58 13.85 -7.47
N GLN A 8 34.29 14.18 -7.43
CA GLN A 8 33.65 14.54 -6.18
C GLN A 8 33.65 13.32 -5.26
N GLU A 9 34.09 13.51 -4.02
CA GLU A 9 33.89 12.53 -2.95
C GLU A 9 32.38 12.27 -2.80
N SER A 10 31.99 11.02 -2.53
CA SER A 10 30.56 10.67 -2.41
C SER A 10 29.90 11.60 -1.38
N PRO A 11 28.78 12.27 -1.72
CA PRO A 11 28.19 13.24 -0.80
C PRO A 11 27.84 12.54 0.52
N SER A 12 28.17 13.18 1.64
CA SER A 12 27.94 12.64 2.98
C SER A 12 26.62 13.14 3.59
N ALA A 13 25.88 13.99 2.88
CA ALA A 13 24.64 14.60 3.33
C ALA A 13 23.62 14.66 2.17
N PHE A 14 22.41 14.18 2.43
CA PHE A 14 21.33 14.10 1.45
C PHE A 14 20.00 14.50 2.07
N TYR A 15 19.18 15.15 1.25
CA TYR A 15 17.75 15.25 1.47
C TYR A 15 16.99 14.77 0.23
N ILE A 16 15.72 14.37 0.40
CA ILE A 16 14.82 14.05 -0.71
C ILE A 16 13.67 15.05 -0.73
N LYS A 17 13.54 15.75 -1.86
CA LYS A 17 12.41 16.60 -2.23
C LYS A 17 11.56 15.85 -3.25
N VAL A 18 10.26 15.71 -3.02
CA VAL A 18 9.40 14.81 -3.81
C VAL A 18 8.84 15.51 -5.05
N HIS A 19 8.29 16.71 -4.86
CA HIS A 19 7.72 17.51 -5.93
C HIS A 19 8.44 18.84 -6.06
N GLU A 20 8.48 19.41 -7.26
CA GLU A 20 9.25 20.64 -7.55
C GLU A 20 8.79 21.85 -6.73
N THR A 21 7.49 21.93 -6.43
CA THR A 21 6.89 23.01 -5.62
C THR A 21 7.04 22.82 -4.11
N ASP A 22 7.61 21.69 -3.66
CA ASP A 22 7.76 21.45 -2.22
C ASP A 22 8.68 22.50 -1.57
N ASN A 23 8.30 22.97 -0.39
CA ASN A 23 9.11 23.87 0.44
C ASN A 23 9.75 23.17 1.64
N VAL A 24 9.61 21.85 1.70
CA VAL A 24 10.27 20.96 2.67
C VAL A 24 10.91 19.77 1.97
N ALA A 25 11.90 19.16 2.61
CA ALA A 25 12.50 17.89 2.19
C ALA A 25 12.73 16.96 3.39
N ILE A 26 13.05 15.69 3.12
CA ILE A 26 13.33 14.68 4.16
C ILE A 26 14.83 14.37 4.23
N ILE A 27 15.40 14.37 5.43
CA ILE A 27 16.79 13.93 5.66
C ILE A 27 16.89 12.41 5.54
N VAL A 28 17.89 11.90 4.78
CA VAL A 28 18.04 10.46 4.50
C VAL A 28 19.41 9.89 4.88
N ASN A 29 20.10 10.54 5.82
CA ASN A 29 21.33 10.02 6.41
C ASN A 29 21.06 9.32 7.73
N ASP A 30 21.65 8.15 7.94
CA ASP A 30 21.62 7.45 9.22
C ASP A 30 22.10 8.36 10.35
N HIS A 31 21.40 8.35 11.48
CA HIS A 31 21.59 9.26 12.63
C HIS A 31 21.30 10.75 12.38
N GLY A 32 20.78 11.09 11.20
CA GLY A 32 20.46 12.46 10.83
C GLY A 32 21.69 13.30 10.50
N LEU A 33 21.50 14.61 10.43
CA LEU A 33 22.54 15.57 10.08
C LEU A 33 22.63 16.66 11.14
N LYS A 34 23.86 17.07 11.46
CA LYS A 34 24.13 18.12 12.46
C LYS A 34 23.94 19.53 11.88
N ALA A 35 23.78 20.51 12.76
CA ALA A 35 23.85 21.93 12.41
C ALA A 35 25.12 22.26 11.62
N GLY A 36 25.03 23.21 10.69
CA GLY A 36 26.10 23.62 9.79
C GLY A 36 26.34 22.69 8.60
N THR A 37 25.58 21.61 8.47
CA THR A 37 25.64 20.75 7.26
C THR A 37 25.11 21.53 6.06
N ARG A 38 25.88 21.58 4.97
CA ARG A 38 25.57 22.33 3.75
C ARG A 38 25.22 21.40 2.58
N PHE A 39 24.30 21.85 1.75
CA PHE A 39 23.87 21.18 0.52
C PHE A 39 24.25 21.98 -0.74
N PRO A 40 24.28 21.34 -1.93
CA PRO A 40 24.69 22.01 -3.18
C PRO A 40 23.84 23.22 -3.60
N ASP A 41 22.59 23.31 -3.14
CA ASP A 41 21.66 24.41 -3.40
C ASP A 41 21.85 25.60 -2.43
N GLY A 42 22.88 25.55 -1.59
CA GLY A 42 23.19 26.56 -0.59
C GLY A 42 22.33 26.49 0.67
N LEU A 43 21.51 25.44 0.85
CA LEU A 43 20.85 25.17 2.12
C LEU A 43 21.89 24.80 3.18
N GLU A 44 21.74 25.36 4.38
CA GLU A 44 22.54 25.00 5.55
C GLU A 44 21.60 24.71 6.72
N LEU A 45 21.84 23.61 7.43
CA LEU A 45 21.03 23.24 8.60
C LEU A 45 21.34 24.16 9.78
N THR A 46 20.32 24.67 10.45
CA THR A 46 20.48 25.51 11.65
C THR A 46 20.60 24.71 12.94
N GLU A 47 20.15 23.45 12.92
CA GLU A 47 20.10 22.53 14.05
C GLU A 47 20.36 21.09 13.62
N HIS A 48 20.41 20.15 14.56
CA HIS A 48 20.41 18.73 14.22
C HIS A 48 19.02 18.30 13.75
N ILE A 49 18.96 17.58 12.64
CA ILE A 49 17.71 17.04 12.08
C ILE A 49 17.85 15.52 11.96
N PRO A 50 17.01 14.73 12.67
CA PRO A 50 17.04 13.28 12.56
C PRO A 50 16.62 12.78 11.16
N GLN A 51 17.06 11.57 10.80
CA GLN A 51 16.62 10.89 9.59
C GLN A 51 15.10 10.74 9.56
N GLY A 52 14.50 10.90 8.38
CA GLY A 52 13.05 10.78 8.19
C GLY A 52 12.26 12.03 8.61
N HIS A 53 12.91 13.02 9.22
CA HIS A 53 12.27 14.28 9.56
C HIS A 53 12.40 15.34 8.47
N LYS A 54 11.52 16.35 8.57
CA LYS A 54 11.39 17.44 7.60
C LYS A 54 12.39 18.56 7.90
N VAL A 55 13.07 19.03 6.86
CA VAL A 55 13.84 20.27 6.85
C VAL A 55 13.12 21.32 6.00
N ALA A 56 13.09 22.57 6.47
CA ALA A 56 12.59 23.72 5.70
C ALA A 56 13.58 24.11 4.58
N LEU A 57 13.13 24.13 3.32
CA LEU A 57 13.99 24.50 2.18
C LEU A 57 14.07 26.02 1.96
N THR A 58 13.11 26.76 2.52
CA THR A 58 12.99 28.23 2.49
C THR A 58 12.49 28.71 3.85
N ASP A 59 12.54 30.00 4.10
CA ASP A 59 11.81 30.61 5.21
C ASP A 59 10.30 30.45 4.97
N ILE A 60 9.58 29.92 5.95
CA ILE A 60 8.12 29.77 5.94
C ILE A 60 7.57 30.68 7.04
N PRO A 61 6.78 31.72 6.71
CA PRO A 61 6.22 32.62 7.70
C PRO A 61 5.16 31.91 8.55
N ALA A 62 4.83 32.47 9.72
CA ALA A 62 3.69 32.04 10.52
C ALA A 62 2.41 32.02 9.65
N HIS A 63 1.63 30.95 9.82
CA HIS A 63 0.46 30.60 9.00
C HIS A 63 0.75 30.36 7.51
N GLY A 64 2.02 30.33 7.11
CA GLY A 64 2.44 29.97 5.76
C GLY A 64 2.22 28.49 5.47
N GLU A 65 1.96 28.17 4.19
CA GLU A 65 1.74 26.81 3.73
C GLU A 65 3.01 25.96 3.84
N ILE A 66 2.86 24.73 4.32
CA ILE A 66 3.88 23.69 4.26
C ILE A 66 3.47 22.75 3.14
N ILE A 67 4.28 22.70 2.08
CA ILE A 67 3.97 22.02 0.82
C ILE A 67 4.89 20.81 0.66
N ARG A 68 4.28 19.63 0.55
CA ARG A 68 4.96 18.35 0.28
C ARG A 68 4.11 17.50 -0.66
N TYR A 69 4.74 16.76 -1.58
CA TYR A 69 4.04 16.03 -2.65
C TYR A 69 3.26 16.95 -3.62
N GLY A 70 3.62 18.23 -3.65
CA GLY A 70 2.90 19.24 -4.43
C GLY A 70 1.59 19.71 -3.81
N GLU A 71 1.27 19.29 -2.58
CA GLU A 71 0.03 19.60 -1.87
C GLU A 71 0.30 20.24 -0.50
N VAL A 72 -0.64 21.04 -0.01
CA VAL A 72 -0.55 21.64 1.33
C VAL A 72 -0.81 20.58 2.39
N ILE A 73 0.20 20.30 3.22
CA ILE A 73 0.11 19.33 4.32
C ILE A 73 -0.21 19.98 5.68
N GLY A 74 -0.13 21.30 5.76
CA GLY A 74 -0.45 22.08 6.94
C GLY A 74 0.09 23.50 6.86
N TYR A 75 -0.08 24.22 7.97
CA TYR A 75 0.33 25.61 8.09
C TYR A 75 1.31 25.76 9.26
N ALA A 76 2.31 26.62 9.10
CA ALA A 76 3.29 26.85 10.14
C ALA A 76 2.66 27.57 11.35
N VAL A 77 2.83 27.05 12.57
CA VAL A 77 2.29 27.68 13.79
C VAL A 77 3.02 29.00 14.13
N ARG A 78 4.26 29.14 13.66
CA ARG A 78 5.13 30.31 13.82
C ARG A 78 6.07 30.40 12.63
N ASP A 79 6.90 31.44 12.57
CA ASP A 79 7.96 31.51 11.58
C ASP A 79 8.92 30.31 11.71
N ILE A 80 9.22 29.67 10.57
CA ILE A 80 10.12 28.53 10.42
C ILE A 80 11.26 28.97 9.49
N PRO A 81 12.45 29.23 10.03
CA PRO A 81 13.61 29.61 9.21
C PRO A 81 14.05 28.49 8.26
N ARG A 82 14.62 28.87 7.12
CA ARG A 82 15.29 27.95 6.20
C ARG A 82 16.35 27.12 6.95
N GLY A 83 16.37 25.81 6.70
CA GLY A 83 17.33 24.88 7.31
C GLY A 83 16.96 24.39 8.71
N SER A 84 15.83 24.82 9.27
CA SER A 84 15.35 24.35 10.56
C SER A 84 14.59 23.02 10.48
N TRP A 85 14.49 22.35 11.63
CA TRP A 85 13.70 21.14 11.78
C TRP A 85 12.21 21.48 11.89
N ILE A 86 11.37 20.80 11.10
CA ILE A 86 9.92 20.89 11.21
C ILE A 86 9.38 19.61 11.86
N ASP A 87 9.26 19.65 13.18
CA ASP A 87 8.52 18.65 13.95
C ASP A 87 6.99 18.86 13.82
N GLU A 88 6.22 17.90 14.31
CA GLU A 88 4.75 17.90 14.18
C GLU A 88 4.06 19.00 14.97
N SER A 89 4.63 19.48 16.07
CA SER A 89 4.04 20.55 16.90
C SER A 89 4.07 21.91 16.21
N LEU A 90 4.92 22.08 15.18
CA LEU A 90 5.02 23.30 14.38
C LEU A 90 4.04 23.35 13.21
N VAL A 91 3.25 22.30 13.03
CA VAL A 91 2.35 22.15 11.90
C VAL A 91 0.90 22.08 12.37
N GLU A 92 0.11 23.08 11.99
CA GLU A 92 -1.33 23.03 12.12
C GLU A 92 -1.93 22.28 10.92
N LEU A 93 -2.72 21.24 11.19
CA LEU A 93 -3.34 20.44 10.14
C LEU A 93 -4.46 21.22 9.43
N PRO A 94 -4.57 21.14 8.10
CA PRO A 94 -5.65 21.79 7.38
C PRO A 94 -6.98 21.11 7.73
N LYS A 95 -8.03 21.91 7.89
CA LYS A 95 -9.38 21.37 8.11
C LYS A 95 -9.86 20.69 6.83
N ALA A 96 -10.14 19.39 6.91
CA ALA A 96 -10.64 18.63 5.78
C ALA A 96 -12.00 19.20 5.29
N PRO A 97 -12.17 19.40 3.97
CA PRO A 97 -13.45 19.81 3.41
C PRO A 97 -14.47 18.66 3.45
N PRO A 98 -15.79 18.95 3.42
CA PRO A 98 -16.81 17.91 3.35
C PRO A 98 -16.75 17.12 2.04
N LEU A 99 -17.08 15.81 2.10
CA LEU A 99 -16.97 14.90 0.95
C LEU A 99 -17.76 15.38 -0.28
N ASN A 100 -18.96 15.94 -0.07
CA ASN A 100 -19.83 16.42 -1.15
C ASN A 100 -19.32 17.69 -1.85
N THR A 101 -18.24 18.29 -1.36
CA THR A 101 -17.60 19.46 -1.98
C THR A 101 -16.36 19.11 -2.78
N LEU A 102 -15.92 17.84 -2.73
CA LEU A 102 -14.73 17.39 -3.44
C LEU A 102 -14.99 17.36 -4.96
N PRO A 103 -14.07 17.90 -5.78
CA PRO A 103 -14.20 17.84 -7.22
C PRO A 103 -14.08 16.39 -7.72
N LEU A 104 -14.96 16.00 -8.64
CA LEU A 104 -14.99 14.67 -9.24
C LEU A 104 -14.57 14.76 -10.71
N ALA A 105 -13.63 13.90 -11.13
CA ALA A 105 -13.18 13.79 -12.52
C ALA A 105 -12.68 15.11 -13.16
N THR A 106 -12.10 16.03 -12.38
CA THR A 106 -11.65 17.35 -12.87
C THR A 106 -10.27 17.36 -13.52
N LYS A 107 -9.47 16.31 -13.32
CA LYS A 107 -8.10 16.19 -13.85
C LYS A 107 -7.83 14.76 -14.34
N VAL A 108 -8.65 14.27 -15.27
CA VAL A 108 -8.45 12.95 -15.87
C VAL A 108 -7.20 13.00 -16.75
N PRO A 109 -6.14 12.22 -16.46
CA PRO A 109 -4.94 12.23 -17.28
C PRO A 109 -5.20 11.57 -18.64
N GLU A 110 -4.45 11.99 -19.65
CA GLU A 110 -4.47 11.32 -20.95
C GLU A 110 -3.97 9.87 -20.83
N PRO A 111 -4.56 8.90 -21.55
CA PRO A 111 -4.08 7.53 -21.58
C PRO A 111 -2.61 7.47 -22.04
N LEU A 112 -1.79 6.76 -21.27
CA LEU A 112 -0.42 6.43 -21.68
C LEU A 112 -0.46 5.38 -22.81
N PRO A 113 0.57 5.34 -23.68
CA PRO A 113 0.69 4.29 -24.69
C PRO A 113 0.63 2.88 -24.07
N PRO A 114 -0.06 1.91 -24.70
CA PRO A 114 -0.17 0.56 -24.17
C PRO A 114 1.18 -0.17 -24.18
N LEU A 115 1.37 -1.06 -23.22
CA LEU A 115 2.50 -1.99 -23.18
C LEU A 115 2.08 -3.33 -23.81
N GLU A 116 2.77 -3.74 -24.87
CA GLU A 116 2.48 -4.97 -25.63
C GLU A 116 3.62 -6.00 -25.50
N GLY A 117 3.30 -7.28 -25.71
CA GLY A 117 4.29 -8.36 -25.72
C GLY A 117 4.69 -8.95 -24.36
N TYR A 118 4.17 -8.41 -23.25
CA TYR A 118 4.39 -8.97 -21.92
C TYR A 118 3.48 -10.17 -21.66
N THR A 119 4.05 -11.27 -21.19
CA THR A 119 3.33 -12.51 -20.85
C THR A 119 3.78 -13.04 -19.47
N PHE A 120 3.02 -13.97 -18.91
CA PHE A 120 3.42 -14.74 -17.72
C PHE A 120 2.88 -16.17 -17.85
N GLU A 121 3.58 -17.13 -17.26
CA GLU A 121 3.15 -18.53 -17.18
C GLU A 121 2.07 -18.67 -16.09
N GLY A 122 0.89 -19.18 -16.43
CA GLY A 122 -0.23 -19.30 -15.50
C GLY A 122 -1.19 -20.45 -15.83
N TYR A 123 -2.10 -20.75 -14.90
CA TYR A 123 -3.08 -21.83 -15.01
C TYR A 123 -4.36 -21.30 -15.66
N ARG A 124 -4.65 -21.71 -16.90
CA ARG A 124 -5.85 -21.28 -17.63
C ARG A 124 -7.10 -21.99 -17.13
N ASN A 125 -8.13 -21.23 -16.79
CA ASN A 125 -9.43 -21.75 -16.36
C ASN A 125 -10.46 -21.79 -17.50
N ALA A 126 -11.55 -22.51 -17.29
CA ALA A 126 -12.62 -22.66 -18.28
C ALA A 126 -13.39 -21.35 -18.55
N ASP A 127 -13.46 -20.44 -17.57
CA ASP A 127 -14.09 -19.12 -17.70
C ASP A 127 -13.19 -18.08 -18.41
N GLY A 128 -11.97 -18.48 -18.79
CA GLY A 128 -10.98 -17.63 -19.45
C GLY A 128 -10.02 -16.91 -18.50
N SER A 129 -10.29 -16.91 -17.20
CA SER A 129 -9.38 -16.37 -16.18
C SER A 129 -8.09 -17.20 -16.07
N VAL A 130 -7.07 -16.62 -15.44
CA VAL A 130 -5.75 -17.26 -15.28
C VAL A 130 -5.31 -17.18 -13.83
N GLY A 131 -5.10 -18.34 -13.21
CA GLY A 131 -4.52 -18.46 -11.88
C GLY A 131 -2.99 -18.33 -11.90
N THR A 132 -2.43 -17.76 -10.84
CA THR A 132 -0.98 -17.72 -10.56
C THR A 132 -0.53 -18.82 -9.60
N LYS A 133 -1.50 -19.51 -8.97
CA LYS A 133 -1.31 -20.69 -8.13
C LYS A 133 -2.36 -21.73 -8.50
N ASN A 134 -2.05 -23.00 -8.26
CA ASN A 134 -2.94 -24.13 -8.41
C ASN A 134 -3.37 -24.63 -7.01
N LEU A 135 -4.49 -24.09 -6.50
CA LEU A 135 -4.99 -24.35 -5.15
C LEU A 135 -6.27 -25.18 -5.17
N LEU A 136 -6.42 -26.02 -4.15
CA LEU A 136 -7.71 -26.66 -3.84
C LEU A 136 -8.52 -25.77 -2.90
N GLY A 137 -9.67 -25.26 -3.34
CA GLY A 137 -10.64 -24.59 -2.48
C GLY A 137 -11.64 -25.58 -1.89
N ILE A 138 -11.93 -25.47 -0.59
CA ILE A 138 -12.97 -26.27 0.09
C ILE A 138 -13.91 -25.34 0.82
N THR A 139 -15.19 -25.39 0.51
CA THR A 139 -16.25 -24.61 1.16
C THR A 139 -17.35 -25.52 1.68
N THR A 140 -18.32 -24.95 2.39
CA THR A 140 -19.50 -25.68 2.86
C THR A 140 -20.80 -24.93 2.59
N SER A 141 -21.87 -25.68 2.36
CA SER A 141 -23.22 -25.16 2.11
C SER A 141 -23.90 -24.59 3.36
N VAL A 142 -23.49 -25.00 4.58
CA VAL A 142 -24.14 -24.60 5.83
C VAL A 142 -23.13 -24.35 6.96
N HIS A 143 -23.43 -23.42 7.86
CA HIS A 143 -22.52 -23.05 8.97
C HIS A 143 -22.39 -24.12 10.06
N CYS A 144 -23.37 -25.02 10.22
CA CYS A 144 -23.33 -26.06 11.25
C CYS A 144 -22.10 -26.97 11.15
N VAL A 145 -21.34 -26.88 10.05
CA VAL A 145 -20.15 -27.67 9.78
C VAL A 145 -18.89 -26.81 9.61
N ALA A 146 -18.88 -25.54 10.07
CA ALA A 146 -17.73 -24.64 9.94
C ALA A 146 -16.42 -25.25 10.49
N GLY A 147 -16.46 -25.99 11.59
CA GLY A 147 -15.28 -26.70 12.13
C GLY A 147 -14.85 -27.92 11.30
N VAL A 148 -15.70 -28.45 10.43
CA VAL A 148 -15.39 -29.62 9.58
C VAL A 148 -14.44 -29.23 8.46
N VAL A 149 -14.65 -28.08 7.81
CA VAL A 149 -13.76 -27.59 6.74
C VAL A 149 -12.34 -27.45 7.29
N ASP A 150 -12.18 -26.79 8.44
CA ASP A 150 -10.86 -26.59 9.06
C ASP A 150 -10.17 -27.92 9.40
N TYR A 151 -10.94 -28.89 9.89
CA TYR A 151 -10.42 -30.22 10.20
C TYR A 151 -9.97 -30.97 8.94
N VAL A 152 -10.81 -30.97 7.89
CA VAL A 152 -10.52 -31.63 6.62
C VAL A 152 -9.30 -31.01 5.95
N VAL A 153 -9.21 -29.68 5.90
CA VAL A 153 -8.06 -28.96 5.34
C VAL A 153 -6.76 -29.41 6.01
N LYS A 154 -6.70 -29.44 7.35
CA LYS A 154 -5.52 -29.90 8.09
C LYS A 154 -5.11 -31.35 7.78
N VAL A 155 -6.09 -32.24 7.59
CA VAL A 155 -5.83 -33.62 7.20
C VAL A 155 -5.28 -33.69 5.77
N ILE A 156 -5.87 -32.93 4.83
CA ILE A 156 -5.41 -32.87 3.44
C ILE A 156 -3.98 -32.35 3.36
N GLU A 157 -3.67 -31.25 4.05
CA GLU A 157 -2.32 -30.67 4.10
C GLU A 157 -1.26 -31.66 4.57
N ARG A 158 -1.57 -32.46 5.61
CA ARG A 158 -0.64 -33.42 6.19
C ARG A 158 -0.51 -34.69 5.35
N ASP A 159 -1.63 -35.28 4.93
CA ASP A 159 -1.68 -36.68 4.47
C ASP A 159 -1.81 -36.83 2.93
N LEU A 160 -2.33 -35.80 2.24
CA LEU A 160 -2.59 -35.85 0.80
C LEU A 160 -1.70 -34.89 0.01
N LEU A 161 -1.59 -33.62 0.43
CA LEU A 161 -0.87 -32.58 -0.30
C LEU A 161 0.59 -32.98 -0.66
N PRO A 162 1.37 -33.66 0.21
CA PRO A 162 2.72 -34.10 -0.15
C PRO A 162 2.79 -35.09 -1.32
N LYS A 163 1.67 -35.74 -1.68
CA LYS A 163 1.55 -36.67 -2.81
C LYS A 163 1.28 -35.95 -4.14
N TYR A 164 0.92 -34.66 -4.10
CA TYR A 164 0.55 -33.85 -5.26
C TYR A 164 1.44 -32.60 -5.35
N PRO A 165 2.71 -32.72 -5.77
CA PRO A 165 3.68 -31.62 -5.74
C PRO A 165 3.35 -30.45 -6.67
N ASN A 166 2.41 -30.64 -7.61
CA ASN A 166 1.95 -29.58 -8.52
C ASN A 166 0.75 -28.79 -7.97
N VAL A 167 0.27 -29.11 -6.77
CA VAL A 167 -0.77 -28.37 -6.05
C VAL A 167 -0.08 -27.51 -5.00
N ASP A 168 -0.27 -26.21 -5.07
CA ASP A 168 0.40 -25.24 -4.19
C ASP A 168 -0.12 -25.29 -2.75
N GLY A 169 -1.35 -25.77 -2.55
CA GLY A 169 -1.99 -25.82 -1.25
C GLY A 169 -3.48 -26.09 -1.30
N VAL A 170 -4.09 -26.10 -0.11
CA VAL A 170 -5.52 -26.24 0.11
C VAL A 170 -6.01 -25.11 1.01
N VAL A 171 -7.20 -24.57 0.74
CA VAL A 171 -7.76 -23.43 1.47
C VAL A 171 -9.21 -23.73 1.87
N GLY A 172 -9.51 -23.58 3.16
CA GLY A 172 -10.87 -23.63 3.69
C GLY A 172 -11.58 -22.29 3.59
N LEU A 173 -12.80 -22.30 3.05
CA LEU A 173 -13.67 -21.14 2.87
C LEU A 173 -14.88 -21.26 3.80
N ASN A 174 -14.74 -20.75 5.01
CA ASN A 174 -15.79 -20.82 6.02
C ASN A 174 -16.76 -19.65 5.89
N HIS A 175 -18.06 -19.95 5.97
CA HIS A 175 -19.09 -18.93 6.08
C HIS A 175 -19.36 -18.58 7.55
N LEU A 176 -19.64 -17.30 7.87
CA LEU A 176 -19.94 -16.83 9.24
C LEU A 176 -21.43 -16.84 9.60
N TYR A 177 -22.31 -17.10 8.63
CA TYR A 177 -23.76 -17.13 8.86
C TYR A 177 -24.35 -18.51 8.57
N GLY A 178 -25.12 -19.01 9.53
CA GLY A 178 -25.78 -20.32 9.50
C GLY A 178 -27.28 -20.28 9.48
N CYS A 179 -27.87 -21.30 8.86
CA CYS A 179 -29.27 -21.72 9.03
C CYS A 179 -30.34 -20.73 8.57
N GLY A 180 -30.11 -19.94 7.52
CA GLY A 180 -31.18 -19.20 6.83
C GLY A 180 -31.80 -18.02 7.58
N VAL A 181 -31.52 -17.84 8.87
CA VAL A 181 -32.05 -16.73 9.69
C VAL A 181 -31.21 -15.46 9.50
N ALA A 182 -29.89 -15.59 9.39
CA ALA A 182 -28.98 -14.44 9.27
C ALA A 182 -28.70 -14.01 7.81
N ILE A 183 -29.16 -14.77 6.80
CA ILE A 183 -28.93 -14.45 5.37
C ILE A 183 -29.66 -13.15 4.96
N ASN A 184 -30.82 -12.88 5.57
CA ASN A 184 -31.62 -11.68 5.31
C ASN A 184 -31.31 -10.52 6.27
N ALA A 185 -30.27 -10.64 7.11
CA ALA A 185 -29.88 -9.54 7.98
C ALA A 185 -29.28 -8.40 7.13
N PRO A 186 -29.63 -7.12 7.38
CA PRO A 186 -29.22 -5.99 6.53
C PRO A 186 -27.70 -5.87 6.26
N ALA A 187 -26.86 -6.39 7.16
CA ALA A 187 -25.39 -6.34 7.03
C ALA A 187 -24.74 -7.66 6.56
N ALA A 188 -25.50 -8.75 6.39
CA ALA A 188 -24.94 -10.06 6.07
C ALA A 188 -24.47 -10.20 4.62
N VAL A 189 -24.86 -9.28 3.73
CA VAL A 189 -24.50 -9.30 2.30
C VAL A 189 -22.98 -9.25 2.08
N VAL A 190 -22.23 -8.57 2.96
CA VAL A 190 -20.78 -8.42 2.79
C VAL A 190 -20.07 -9.76 2.94
N PRO A 191 -20.15 -10.50 4.07
CA PRO A 191 -19.48 -11.80 4.18
C PRO A 191 -19.98 -12.84 3.16
N ILE A 192 -21.29 -12.85 2.84
CA ILE A 192 -21.86 -13.76 1.82
C ILE A 192 -21.20 -13.52 0.46
N ARG A 193 -21.21 -12.26 -0.01
CA ARG A 193 -20.60 -11.90 -1.30
C ARG A 193 -19.10 -12.14 -1.30
N THR A 194 -18.42 -11.92 -0.18
CA THR A 194 -16.98 -12.17 -0.06
C THR A 194 -16.65 -13.64 -0.26
N ILE A 195 -17.29 -14.56 0.47
CA ILE A 195 -17.00 -16.01 0.33
C ILE A 195 -17.36 -16.52 -1.05
N HIS A 196 -18.50 -16.09 -1.61
CA HIS A 196 -18.89 -16.43 -2.98
C HIS A 196 -17.82 -15.98 -3.99
N ASN A 197 -17.37 -14.73 -3.92
CA ASN A 197 -16.38 -14.20 -4.86
C ASN A 197 -14.98 -14.77 -4.64
N ILE A 198 -14.62 -15.15 -3.41
CA ILE A 198 -13.36 -15.86 -3.14
C ILE A 198 -13.38 -17.22 -3.84
N ALA A 199 -14.51 -17.94 -3.81
CA ALA A 199 -14.63 -19.21 -4.53
C ALA A 199 -14.47 -19.07 -6.06
N LEU A 200 -14.71 -17.88 -6.61
CA LEU A 200 -14.48 -17.54 -8.02
C LEU A 200 -13.04 -17.03 -8.30
N ASN A 201 -12.15 -17.06 -7.31
CA ASN A 201 -10.76 -16.66 -7.53
C ASN A 201 -10.08 -17.60 -8.54
N PRO A 202 -9.36 -17.09 -9.56
CA PRO A 202 -8.73 -17.92 -10.59
C PRO A 202 -7.75 -18.98 -10.06
N ASN A 203 -7.19 -18.80 -8.87
CA ASN A 203 -6.28 -19.77 -8.27
C ASN A 203 -6.95 -21.06 -7.79
N PHE A 204 -8.29 -21.10 -7.70
CA PHE A 204 -9.04 -22.31 -7.39
C PHE A 204 -9.46 -23.11 -8.63
N GLY A 205 -8.99 -22.73 -9.81
CA GLY A 205 -9.26 -23.47 -11.04
C GLY A 205 -10.70 -23.40 -11.54
N GLY A 206 -11.57 -22.62 -10.89
CA GLY A 206 -13.02 -22.66 -11.11
C GLY A 206 -13.72 -23.89 -10.50
N GLU A 207 -13.01 -24.71 -9.70
CA GLU A 207 -13.48 -26.00 -9.19
C GLU A 207 -13.28 -26.07 -7.67
N VAL A 208 -14.15 -25.39 -6.93
CA VAL A 208 -14.16 -25.44 -5.46
C VAL A 208 -14.97 -26.65 -5.00
N MET A 209 -14.40 -27.42 -4.08
CA MET A 209 -15.09 -28.54 -3.44
C MET A 209 -16.09 -28.03 -2.41
N VAL A 210 -17.37 -28.42 -2.54
CA VAL A 210 -18.41 -28.10 -1.55
C VAL A 210 -18.71 -29.34 -0.72
N ILE A 211 -18.48 -29.26 0.59
CA ILE A 211 -18.80 -30.34 1.54
C ILE A 211 -20.04 -29.99 2.38
N GLY A 212 -20.86 -30.99 2.69
CA GLY A 212 -22.03 -30.86 3.57
C GLY A 212 -22.27 -32.17 4.33
N LEU A 213 -22.88 -32.09 5.52
CA LEU A 213 -23.16 -33.25 6.37
C LEU A 213 -24.57 -33.87 6.17
N GLY A 214 -25.24 -33.54 5.06
CA GLY A 214 -26.64 -33.91 4.81
C GLY A 214 -27.60 -32.79 5.13
#